data_AF-E9I693-F1
#
_entry.id   AF-E9I693-F1
#
_cell.length_a   1.000
_cell.length_b   1.000
_cell.length_c   1.000
_cell.angle_alpha   90.00
_cell.angle_beta   90.00
_cell.angle_gamma   90.00
#
_symmetry.space_group_name_H-M   'P 1'
#
loop_
_entity.id
_entity.type
_entity.pdbx_description
1 polymer ?
#
loop_
_entity_poly.entity_id
_entity_poly.type
_entity_poly.pdbx_seq_one_letter_code
_entity_poly.pdbx_strand_id
1 'polypeptide(L)'
;MEPSDFDPKWWSHKFNGPGLRYEVGICIRTGDIVWAHGGLPCGEWPDLRLARNAIIAALRPGEKIIADRGYNDQNFFDVPNGNADLQKKTNIGET
;
A
#
# COMPACT_ATOMS: atom_id res chain seq x y z
N MET A 1 21.38 -23.56 -17.01
CA MET A 1 19.94 -23.59 -17.34
C MET A 1 19.48 -22.15 -17.31
N GLU A 2 19.19 -21.56 -18.47
CA GLU A 2 18.60 -20.22 -18.53
C GLU A 2 17.15 -20.30 -18.01
N PRO A 3 16.64 -19.32 -17.25
CA PRO A 3 15.27 -19.38 -16.77
C PRO A 3 14.31 -19.22 -17.97
N SER A 4 13.58 -20.28 -18.34
CA SER A 4 12.45 -20.21 -19.25
C SER A 4 11.15 -20.47 -18.48
N ASP A 5 10.43 -19.40 -18.19
CA ASP A 5 9.06 -19.15 -18.63
C ASP A 5 8.58 -17.86 -17.96
N PHE A 6 7.82 -17.06 -18.71
CA PHE A 6 7.18 -15.87 -18.16
C PHE A 6 6.32 -16.26 -16.96
N ASP A 7 6.67 -15.75 -15.79
CA ASP A 7 5.90 -15.99 -14.57
C ASP A 7 5.11 -14.73 -14.18
N PRO A 8 3.76 -14.76 -14.30
CA PRO A 8 2.91 -13.62 -14.01
C PRO A 8 3.10 -13.06 -12.59
N LYS A 9 3.55 -13.87 -11.61
CA LYS A 9 3.74 -13.38 -10.24
C LYS A 9 4.81 -12.30 -10.15
N TRP A 10 5.80 -12.35 -11.03
CA TRP A 10 6.88 -11.36 -11.06
C TRP A 10 6.59 -10.22 -12.03
N TRP A 11 5.50 -10.26 -12.79
CA TRP A 11 5.25 -9.25 -13.81
C TRP A 11 4.46 -8.06 -13.27
N SER A 12 4.85 -6.86 -13.70
CA SER A 12 4.23 -5.59 -13.34
C SER A 12 3.60 -4.95 -14.56
N HIS A 13 2.30 -4.67 -14.49
CA HIS A 13 1.61 -3.82 -15.48
C HIS A 13 2.24 -2.42 -15.59
N LYS A 14 2.87 -1.90 -14.52
CA LYS A 14 3.49 -0.55 -14.52
C LYS A 14 4.81 -0.52 -15.29
N PHE A 15 5.58 -1.60 -15.24
CA PHE A 15 6.90 -1.69 -15.89
C PHE A 15 6.85 -2.48 -17.20
N ASN A 16 5.71 -3.12 -17.52
CA ASN A 16 5.56 -4.06 -18.62
C ASN A 16 6.66 -5.14 -18.63
N GLY A 17 7.04 -5.63 -17.44
CA GLY A 17 8.20 -6.51 -17.25
C GLY A 17 8.31 -7.04 -15.82
N PRO A 18 9.36 -7.82 -15.53
CA PRO A 18 9.58 -8.37 -14.20
C PRO A 18 9.91 -7.27 -13.17
N GLY A 19 9.43 -7.43 -11.94
CA GLY A 19 9.62 -6.44 -10.88
C GLY A 19 9.49 -7.00 -9.46
N LEU A 20 10.11 -6.28 -8.54
CA LEU A 20 9.96 -6.46 -7.11
C LEU A 20 9.08 -5.34 -6.55
N ARG A 21 8.27 -5.65 -5.55
CA ARG A 21 7.56 -4.64 -4.78
C ARG A 21 8.19 -4.47 -3.41
N TYR A 22 8.29 -3.21 -3.03
CA TYR A 22 8.74 -2.75 -1.72
C TYR A 22 7.74 -1.75 -1.16
N GLU A 23 7.58 -1.78 0.14
CA GLU A 23 6.92 -0.80 0.97
C GLU A 23 8.01 -0.03 1.72
N VAL A 24 7.97 1.30 1.61
CA VAL A 24 8.89 2.20 2.30
C VAL A 24 8.05 3.18 3.10
N GLY A 25 8.31 3.25 4.41
CA GLY A 25 7.70 4.21 5.31
C GLY A 25 8.69 5.31 5.68
N ILE A 26 8.24 6.56 5.63
CA ILE A 26 9.07 7.73 5.84
C ILE A 26 8.52 8.51 7.04
N CYS A 27 9.41 9.00 7.91
CA CYS A 27 9.01 9.96 8.94
C CYS A 27 8.69 11.30 8.27
N ILE A 28 7.43 11.75 8.35
CA ILE A 28 7.00 13.01 7.72
C ILE A 28 7.78 14.22 8.25
N ARG A 29 8.19 14.19 9.52
CA ARG A 29 8.88 15.31 10.15
C ARG A 29 10.34 15.45 9.68
N THR A 30 11.07 14.33 9.58
CA THR A 30 12.52 14.36 9.33
C THR A 30 12.90 13.94 7.91
N GLY A 31 12.01 13.22 7.21
CA GLY A 31 12.29 12.63 5.90
C GLY A 31 13.06 11.31 5.97
N ASP A 32 13.35 10.80 7.18
CA ASP A 32 14.10 9.56 7.34
C ASP A 32 13.26 8.33 6.94
N ILE A 33 13.90 7.35 6.31
CA ILE A 33 13.31 6.03 6.11
C ILE A 33 13.28 5.32 7.47
N VAL A 34 12.07 5.07 7.98
CA VAL A 34 11.85 4.39 9.27
C VAL A 34 11.30 2.98 9.11
N TRP A 35 10.92 2.62 7.89
CA TRP A 35 10.39 1.30 7.55
C TRP A 35 10.77 0.92 6.13
N ALA A 36 11.18 -0.33 5.95
CA ALA A 36 11.37 -0.94 4.65
C ALA A 36 10.99 -2.42 4.73
N HIS A 37 10.08 -2.85 3.88
CA HIS A 37 9.67 -4.25 3.77
C HIS A 37 9.42 -4.57 2.30
N GLY A 38 9.84 -5.72 1.80
CA GLY A 38 9.62 -6.07 0.40
C GLY A 38 10.55 -7.13 -0.12
N GLY A 39 10.92 -6.99 -1.40
CA GLY A 39 11.59 -8.05 -2.16
C GLY A 39 10.61 -9.12 -2.62
N LEU A 40 9.32 -8.77 -2.70
CA LEU A 40 8.25 -9.72 -3.03
C LEU A 40 7.82 -9.58 -4.51
N PRO A 41 7.30 -10.67 -5.11
CA PRO A 41 6.83 -10.65 -6.49
C PRO A 41 5.72 -9.61 -6.73
N CYS A 42 5.93 -8.67 -7.65
CA CYS A 42 5.04 -7.52 -7.82
C CYS A 42 3.66 -7.86 -8.41
N GLY A 43 3.52 -8.96 -9.14
CA GLY A 43 2.23 -9.43 -9.66
C GLY A 43 1.37 -10.08 -8.59
N GLU A 44 1.99 -10.76 -7.62
CA GLU A 44 1.28 -11.48 -6.56
C GLU A 44 0.98 -10.61 -5.31
N TRP A 45 1.82 -9.60 -5.04
CA TRP A 45 1.77 -8.86 -3.78
C TRP A 45 1.26 -7.42 -3.96
N PRO A 46 -0.04 -7.17 -4.18
CA PRO A 46 -0.56 -5.80 -4.28
C PRO A 46 -0.30 -4.99 -3.00
N ASP A 47 -0.28 -3.66 -3.13
CA ASP A 47 0.10 -2.71 -2.08
C ASP A 47 -0.66 -2.96 -0.75
N LEU A 48 -1.98 -3.19 -0.81
CA LEU A 48 -2.80 -3.51 0.37
C LEU A 48 -2.46 -4.85 1.03
N ARG A 49 -2.07 -5.88 0.25
CA ARG A 49 -1.67 -7.18 0.80
C ARG A 49 -0.35 -7.03 1.54
N LEU A 50 0.59 -6.28 0.95
CA LEU A 50 1.89 -6.00 1.54
C LEU A 50 1.71 -5.28 2.90
N ALA A 51 0.91 -4.22 2.91
CA ALA A 51 0.72 -3.41 4.11
C ALA A 51 0.04 -4.18 5.26
N ARG A 52 -0.99 -4.99 4.95
CA ARG A 52 -1.66 -5.85 5.95
C ARG A 52 -0.74 -6.93 6.51
N ASN A 53 0.18 -7.43 5.70
CA ASN A 53 1.11 -8.46 6.15
C ASN A 53 2.23 -7.91 7.02
N ALA A 54 2.64 -6.66 6.80
CA ALA A 54 3.86 -6.12 7.38
C ALA A 54 3.60 -4.86 8.23
N ILE A 55 3.49 -3.67 7.62
CA ILE A 55 3.48 -2.41 8.40
C ILE A 55 2.30 -2.31 9.38
N ILE A 56 1.11 -2.81 9.02
CA ILE A 56 -0.05 -2.79 9.93
C ILE A 56 0.20 -3.62 11.18
N ALA A 57 0.88 -4.77 11.03
CA ALA A 57 1.24 -5.62 12.17
C ALA A 57 2.34 -4.99 13.06
N ALA A 58 3.09 -4.02 12.52
CA ALA A 58 4.13 -3.30 13.24
C ALA A 58 3.60 -2.05 13.99
N LEU A 59 2.36 -1.61 13.71
CA LEU A 59 1.77 -0.44 14.36
C LEU A 59 1.52 -0.70 15.85
N ARG A 60 1.82 0.28 16.69
CA ARG A 60 1.38 0.26 18.09
C ARG A 60 -0.13 0.54 18.17
N PRO A 61 -0.78 0.16 19.29
CA PRO A 61 -2.18 0.51 19.50
C PRO A 61 -2.43 2.01 19.35
N GLY A 62 -3.32 2.37 18.41
CA GLY A 62 -3.69 3.76 18.12
C GLY A 62 -2.78 4.50 17.15
N GLU A 63 -1.67 3.92 16.69
CA GLU A 63 -0.86 4.49 15.61
C GLU A 63 -1.54 4.29 14.26
N LYS A 64 -1.36 5.27 13.36
CA LYS A 64 -1.89 5.26 12.00
C LYS A 64 -0.83 5.73 11.01
N ILE A 65 -0.99 5.29 9.76
CA ILE A 65 -0.12 5.61 8.64
C ILE A 65 -0.83 6.63 7.74
N ILE A 66 -0.13 7.67 7.31
CA ILE A 66 -0.66 8.56 6.29
C ILE A 66 -0.39 7.96 4.91
N ALA A 67 -1.45 7.70 4.14
CA ALA A 67 -1.36 7.07 2.83
C ALA A 67 -2.36 7.67 1.83
N ASP A 68 -2.31 7.20 0.58
CA ASP A 68 -3.25 7.61 -0.46
C ASP A 68 -4.62 6.91 -0.34
N ARG A 69 -5.55 7.25 -1.24
CA ARG A 69 -6.93 6.73 -1.26
C ARG A 69 -7.01 5.22 -1.51
N GLY A 70 -5.97 4.60 -2.06
CA GLY A 70 -5.92 3.14 -2.26
C GLY A 70 -5.97 2.38 -0.93
N TYR A 71 -5.52 3.02 0.15
CA TYR A 71 -5.49 2.48 1.50
C TYR A 71 -6.77 2.86 2.27
N ASN A 72 -7.86 2.15 1.97
CA ASN A 72 -9.20 2.49 2.44
C ASN A 72 -9.60 1.93 3.83
N ASP A 73 -8.63 1.54 4.66
CA ASP A 73 -8.88 1.03 6.02
C ASP A 73 -8.60 2.12 7.06
N GLN A 74 -9.66 2.80 7.52
CA GLN A 74 -9.58 3.96 8.42
C GLN A 74 -9.05 3.63 9.82
N ASN A 75 -8.97 2.34 10.19
CA ASN A 75 -8.40 1.94 11.47
C ASN A 75 -6.88 2.10 11.48
N PHE A 76 -6.24 1.95 10.33
CA PHE A 76 -4.78 1.94 10.19
C PHE A 76 -4.24 3.07 9.31
N PHE A 77 -5.07 3.61 8.40
CA PHE A 77 -4.65 4.64 7.45
C PHE A 77 -5.47 5.92 7.60
N ASP A 78 -4.79 7.05 7.64
CA ASP A 78 -5.39 8.37 7.48
C ASP A 78 -5.10 8.89 6.07
N VAL A 79 -6.16 9.37 5.40
CA VAL A 79 -6.10 9.87 4.02
C VAL A 79 -6.42 11.37 4.05
N PRO A 80 -5.42 12.25 4.25
CA PRO A 80 -5.64 13.65 4.61
C PRO A 80 -6.51 14.44 3.61
N ASN A 81 -6.53 14.03 2.34
CA ASN A 81 -7.39 14.63 1.30
C ASN A 81 -8.52 13.70 0.81
N GLY A 82 -8.63 12.46 1.31
CA GLY A 82 -9.62 11.48 0.83
C GLY A 82 -10.98 11.55 1.52
N ASN A 83 -11.03 12.14 2.73
CA ASN A 83 -12.24 12.12 3.56
C ASN A 83 -13.36 13.05 3.04
N ALA A 84 -13.00 14.13 2.32
CA ALA A 84 -13.97 15.06 1.75
C ALA A 84 -14.86 14.42 0.66
N ASP A 85 -14.37 13.39 -0.03
CA ASP A 85 -15.16 12.65 -1.04
C ASP A 85 -15.90 11.44 -0.46
N LEU A 86 -15.45 10.90 0.69
CA LEU A 86 -16.17 9.86 1.42
C LEU A 86 -17.49 10.40 2.00
N GLN A 87 -17.48 11.61 2.58
CA GLN A 87 -18.70 12.26 3.07
C GLN A 87 -19.71 12.59 1.95
N LYS A 88 -19.26 12.89 0.73
CA LYS A 88 -20.16 13.08 -0.42
C LYS A 88 -20.93 11.82 -0.79
N LYS A 89 -20.33 10.63 -0.65
CA LYS A 89 -21.01 9.37 -0.98
C LYS A 89 -22.07 8.99 0.06
N THR A 90 -21.86 9.30 1.33
CA THR A 90 -22.84 9.05 2.38
C THR A 90 -24.10 9.90 2.19
N ASN A 91 -23.95 11.13 1.68
CA ASN A 91 -25.05 12.09 1.52
C ASN A 91 -25.86 11.92 0.21
N ILE A 92 -25.52 10.98 -0.68
CA ILE A 92 -26.24 10.70 -1.93
C ILE A 92 -27.15 9.46 -1.80
N GLY A 93 -27.04 8.70 -0.70
CA GLY A 93 -27.85 7.51 -0.43
C GLY A 93 -29.15 7.77 0.35
N GLU A 94 -29.44 9.03 0.70
CA GLU A 94 -30.65 9.43 1.44
C GLU A 94 -31.39 10.53 0.66
N THR A 95 -31.96 10.20 -0.49
CA THR A 95 -33.10 10.92 -1.10
C THR A 95 -33.90 10.00 -2.01
#